data_AF-A0A0F9Q632-F1
#
_entry.id   AF-A0A0F9Q632-F1
#
_cell.length_a   1.000
_cell.length_b   1.000
_cell.length_c   1.000
_cell.angle_alpha   90.00
_cell.angle_beta   90.00
_cell.angle_gamma   90.00
#
_symmetry.space_group_name_H-M   'P 1'
#
loop_
_entity.id
_entity.type
_entity.pdbx_description
1 polymer ?
#
loop_
_entity_poly.entity_id
_entity_poly.type
_entity_poly.pdbx_seq_one_letter_code
_entity_poly.pdbx_strand_id
1 'polypeptide(L)'
;MPTHQIIDVINGQPTFEKKLDEIFLDCKKGGAIKILSPLDYHTDQQRKWYRGVCLKGLSDWNGNTPGEWDLVLKALCSGSELLKKEDVLLPDRETCIRLTIVGVGKKNMTAFIENILSKAIEMDWPVTPPDPELRKT
;
A
#
# COMPACT_ATOMS: atom_id res chain seq x y z
N MET A 1 -3.08 -8.09 27.18
CA MET A 1 -2.16 -7.27 26.37
C MET A 1 -1.31 -6.46 27.33
N PRO A 2 0.02 -6.40 27.17
CA PRO A 2 0.84 -5.54 28.01
C PRO A 2 0.52 -4.08 27.69
N THR A 3 0.15 -3.32 28.72
CA THR A 3 -0.08 -1.88 28.66
C THR A 3 1.09 -1.18 29.32
N HIS A 4 1.71 -0.23 28.62
CA HIS A 4 2.80 0.58 29.17
C HIS A 4 2.27 1.96 29.54
N GLN A 5 2.56 2.40 30.75
CA GLN A 5 2.12 3.68 31.27
C GLN A 5 2.89 4.82 30.59
N ILE A 6 2.16 5.80 30.06
CA ILE A 6 2.73 7.08 29.64
C ILE A 6 2.97 7.88 30.91
N ILE A 7 4.22 8.27 31.13
CA ILE A 7 4.64 9.04 32.31
C ILE A 7 4.52 10.54 32.07
N ASP A 8 4.72 10.98 30.82
CA ASP A 8 4.66 12.38 30.43
C ASP A 8 4.44 12.55 28.93
N VAL A 9 4.05 13.74 28.47
CA VAL A 9 3.91 14.08 27.05
C VAL A 9 4.70 15.35 26.76
N ILE A 10 5.81 15.21 26.05
CA ILE A 10 6.71 16.33 25.70
C ILE A 10 6.58 16.63 24.20
N ASN A 11 6.28 17.87 23.84
CA ASN A 11 6.11 18.31 22.44
C ASN A 11 5.10 17.46 21.63
N GLY A 12 4.03 17.00 22.29
CA GLY A 12 3.00 16.18 21.65
C GLY A 12 3.40 14.72 21.41
N GLN A 13 4.55 14.27 21.91
CA GLN A 13 4.97 12.86 21.85
C GLN A 13 4.92 12.19 23.22
N PRO A 14 4.43 10.94 23.31
CA PRO A 14 4.34 10.21 24.56
C PRO A 14 5.72 9.77 25.04
N THR A 15 5.98 9.98 26.32
CA THR A 15 7.19 9.57 27.03
C THR A 15 6.82 8.37 27.90
N PHE A 16 7.62 7.31 27.82
CA PHE A 16 7.36 6.05 28.51
C PHE A 16 8.39 5.80 29.61
N GLU A 17 8.01 5.03 30.63
CA GLU A 17 8.90 4.63 31.73
C GLU A 17 10.08 3.77 31.25
N LYS A 18 9.87 3.01 30.17
CA LYS A 18 10.89 2.18 29.53
C LYS A 18 11.36 2.81 28.22
N LYS A 19 12.59 2.48 27.80
CA LYS A 19 13.09 2.84 26.47
C LYS A 19 12.21 2.21 25.39
N LEU A 20 12.02 2.93 24.29
CA LEU A 20 11.24 2.44 23.15
C LEU A 20 11.71 1.06 22.65
N ASP A 21 13.02 0.82 22.64
CA ASP A 21 13.60 -0.46 22.23
C ASP A 21 13.12 -1.64 23.10
N GLU A 22 12.95 -1.42 24.40
CA GLU A 22 12.44 -2.42 25.35
C GLU A 22 10.93 -2.63 25.19
N ILE A 23 10.19 -1.56 24.90
CA ILE A 23 8.75 -1.63 24.58
C ILE A 23 8.54 -2.41 23.28
N PHE A 24 9.39 -2.19 22.27
CA PHE A 24 9.31 -2.91 21.00
C PHE A 24 9.67 -4.39 21.13
N LEU A 25 10.49 -4.78 22.11
CA LEU A 25 10.78 -6.19 22.44
C LEU A 25 9.59 -6.90 23.11
N ASP A 26 8.83 -6.20 23.95
CA ASP A 26 7.58 -6.71 24.57
C ASP A 26 6.41 -6.78 23.57
N CYS A 27 6.48 -6.00 22.47
CA CYS A 27 5.50 -6.05 21.39
C CYS A 27 5.69 -7.30 20.53
N LYS A 28 4.72 -8.24 20.59
CA LYS A 28 4.69 -9.34 19.62
C LYS A 28 4.53 -8.79 18.19
N LYS A 29 5.51 -9.07 17.32
CA LYS A 29 5.39 -8.88 15.88
C LYS A 29 4.10 -9.55 15.38
N GLY A 30 3.17 -8.76 14.84
CA GLY A 30 1.87 -9.24 14.37
C GLY A 30 0.70 -9.12 15.35
N GLY A 31 0.87 -8.46 16.51
CA GLY A 31 -0.24 -8.04 17.39
C GLY A 31 -0.95 -6.76 16.91
N ALA A 32 -1.75 -6.13 17.78
CA ALA A 32 -2.51 -4.89 17.47
C ALA A 32 -1.66 -3.68 17.03
N ILE A 33 -0.34 -3.77 17.19
CA ILE A 33 0.63 -2.77 16.71
C ILE A 33 1.45 -3.42 15.60
N LYS A 34 1.30 -2.91 14.38
CA LYS A 34 2.06 -3.35 13.20
C LYS A 34 3.42 -2.64 13.20
N ILE A 35 4.47 -3.31 13.68
CA ILE A 35 5.84 -2.82 13.53
C ILE A 35 6.29 -3.09 12.10
N LEU A 36 6.55 -2.03 11.34
CA LEU A 36 7.02 -2.09 9.96
C LEU A 36 8.51 -1.76 9.90
N SER A 37 9.28 -2.52 9.12
CA SER A 37 10.60 -2.05 8.74
C SER A 37 10.47 -0.80 7.85
N PRO A 38 11.52 0.01 7.67
CA PRO A 38 11.49 1.16 6.76
C PRO A 38 11.03 0.79 5.34
N LEU A 39 11.45 -0.38 4.85
CA LEU A 39 11.04 -0.90 3.54
C LEU A 39 9.56 -1.30 3.52
N ASP A 40 9.08 -1.97 4.57
CA ASP A 40 7.67 -2.35 4.65
C ASP A 40 6.76 -1.12 4.78
N TYR A 41 7.22 -0.09 5.51
CA TYR A 41 6.52 1.19 5.62
C TYR A 41 6.42 1.88 4.25
N HIS A 42 7.53 1.97 3.52
CA HIS A 42 7.57 2.57 2.19
C HIS A 42 6.59 1.88 1.22
N THR A 43 6.64 0.55 1.15
CA THR A 43 5.73 -0.23 0.29
C THR A 43 4.27 -0.17 0.77
N ASP A 44 4.01 -0.04 2.08
CA ASP A 44 2.67 0.19 2.63
C ASP A 44 2.11 1.56 2.21
N GLN A 45 2.94 2.60 2.22
CA GLN A 45 2.55 3.94 1.74
C GLN A 45 2.26 3.96 0.23
N GLN A 46 3.08 3.28 -0.57
CA GLN A 46 2.80 3.09 -2.01
C GLN A 46 1.43 2.42 -2.23
N ARG A 47 1.11 1.37 -1.46
CA ARG A 47 -0.19 0.69 -1.53
C ARG A 47 -1.35 1.57 -1.06
N LYS A 48 -1.14 2.38 -0.03
CA LYS A 48 -2.14 3.35 0.47
C LYS A 48 -2.45 4.42 -0.57
N TRP A 49 -1.43 4.98 -1.21
CA TRP A 49 -1.64 5.91 -2.32
C TRP A 49 -2.43 5.25 -3.45
N TYR A 50 -2.03 4.04 -3.88
CA TYR A 50 -2.72 3.34 -4.96
C TYR A 50 -4.22 3.15 -4.67
N ARG A 51 -4.56 2.64 -3.48
CA ARG A 51 -5.97 2.38 -3.11
C ARG A 51 -6.75 3.64 -2.76
N GLY A 52 -6.17 4.51 -1.95
CA GLY A 52 -6.87 5.63 -1.31
C GLY A 52 -6.88 6.92 -2.12
N VAL A 53 -5.92 7.09 -3.03
CA VAL A 53 -5.77 8.29 -3.85
C VAL A 53 -6.02 7.97 -5.32
N CYS A 54 -5.25 7.04 -5.90
CA CYS A 54 -5.32 6.75 -7.33
C CYS A 54 -6.66 6.11 -7.72
N LEU A 55 -6.99 4.93 -7.17
CA LEU A 55 -8.24 4.24 -7.51
C LEU A 55 -9.48 5.05 -7.13
N LYS A 56 -9.43 5.73 -5.97
CA LYS A 56 -10.54 6.58 -5.52
C LYS A 56 -10.73 7.78 -6.45
N GLY A 57 -9.67 8.51 -6.79
CA GLY A 57 -9.76 9.68 -7.67
C GLY A 57 -10.27 9.34 -9.08
N LEU A 58 -9.82 8.20 -9.63
CA LEU A 58 -10.32 7.70 -10.91
C LEU A 58 -11.80 7.29 -10.83
N SER A 59 -12.19 6.67 -9.73
CA SER A 59 -13.57 6.25 -9.46
C SER A 59 -14.51 7.45 -9.35
N ASP A 60 -14.12 8.46 -8.56
CA ASP A 60 -14.88 9.71 -8.39
C ASP A 60 -14.99 10.50 -9.71
N TRP A 61 -14.03 10.35 -10.63
CA TRP A 61 -14.01 11.04 -11.92
C TRP A 61 -14.95 10.44 -12.97
N ASN A 62 -14.98 9.11 -13.12
CA ASN A 62 -15.69 8.42 -14.21
C ASN A 62 -16.91 7.62 -13.71
N GLY A 63 -17.14 7.53 -12.40
CA GLY A 63 -18.26 6.79 -11.83
C GLY A 63 -18.09 5.26 -11.80
N ASN A 64 -17.07 4.71 -12.46
CA ASN A 64 -16.66 3.31 -12.28
C ASN A 64 -16.21 3.06 -10.84
N THR A 65 -16.40 1.84 -10.35
CA THR A 65 -15.97 1.44 -9.01
C THR A 65 -14.44 1.35 -8.89
N PRO A 66 -13.87 1.45 -7.68
CA PRO A 66 -12.44 1.23 -7.47
C PRO A 66 -11.96 -0.15 -7.92
N GLY A 67 -12.83 -1.17 -7.88
CA GLY A 67 -12.52 -2.53 -8.34
C GLY A 67 -12.40 -2.63 -9.86
N GLU A 68 -13.26 -1.94 -10.60
CA GLU A 68 -13.16 -1.88 -12.07
C GLU A 68 -11.89 -1.15 -12.50
N TRP A 69 -11.56 -0.02 -11.85
CA TRP A 69 -10.32 0.70 -12.11
C TRP A 69 -9.08 -0.13 -11.74
N ASP A 70 -9.13 -0.92 -10.68
CA ASP A 70 -8.04 -1.82 -10.31
C ASP A 70 -7.74 -2.83 -11.44
N LEU A 71 -8.77 -3.38 -12.09
CA LEU A 71 -8.60 -4.26 -13.25
C LEU A 71 -8.02 -3.51 -14.46
N VAL A 72 -8.55 -2.33 -14.76
CA VAL A 72 -8.09 -1.49 -15.89
C VAL A 72 -6.63 -1.11 -15.75
N LEU A 73 -6.22 -0.59 -14.58
CA LEU A 73 -4.83 -0.18 -14.33
C LEU A 73 -3.88 -1.37 -14.40
N LYS A 74 -4.25 -2.52 -13.84
CA LYS A 74 -3.44 -3.73 -13.91
C LYS A 74 -3.25 -4.24 -15.34
N ALA A 75 -4.27 -4.11 -16.19
CA ALA A 75 -4.17 -4.49 -17.59
C ALA A 75 -3.30 -3.51 -18.39
N LEU A 76 -3.48 -2.20 -18.19
CA LEU A 76 -2.84 -1.17 -19.01
C LEU A 76 -1.43 -0.77 -18.56
N CYS A 77 -1.07 -1.03 -17.29
CA CYS A 77 0.17 -0.54 -16.68
C CYS A 77 1.18 -1.67 -16.38
N SER A 78 1.19 -2.73 -17.22
CA SER A 78 2.08 -3.91 -17.08
C SER A 78 1.91 -4.66 -15.75
N GLY A 79 0.68 -4.71 -15.22
CA GLY A 79 0.42 -5.36 -13.93
C GLY A 79 0.76 -6.87 -13.93
N SER A 80 0.64 -7.56 -15.07
CA SER A 80 0.97 -8.99 -15.18
C SER A 80 2.46 -9.31 -14.99
N GLU A 81 3.34 -8.35 -15.28
CA GLU A 81 4.80 -8.44 -15.17
C GLU A 81 5.30 -7.94 -13.81
N LEU A 82 4.65 -6.89 -13.28
CA LEU A 82 5.10 -6.18 -12.10
C LEU A 82 4.47 -6.69 -10.80
N LEU A 83 3.23 -7.17 -10.85
CA LEU A 83 2.45 -7.56 -9.67
C LEU A 83 2.51 -9.06 -9.40
N LYS A 84 2.21 -9.41 -8.15
CA LYS A 84 2.19 -10.80 -7.72
C LYS A 84 0.90 -11.48 -8.20
N LYS A 85 1.02 -12.70 -8.70
CA LYS A 85 -0.13 -13.57 -9.04
C LYS A 85 -0.56 -14.34 -7.80
N GLU A 86 -1.85 -14.35 -7.54
CA GLU A 86 -2.50 -15.12 -6.47
C GLU A 86 -3.62 -15.95 -7.07
N ASP A 87 -3.63 -17.25 -6.73
CA ASP A 87 -4.74 -18.14 -7.06
C ASP A 87 -5.91 -17.87 -6.10
N VAL A 88 -7.09 -17.68 -6.67
CA VAL A 88 -8.33 -17.47 -5.92
C VAL A 88 -9.28 -18.59 -6.27
N LEU A 89 -9.75 -19.30 -5.24
CA LEU A 89 -10.77 -20.34 -5.37
C LEU A 89 -12.16 -19.70 -5.44
N LEU A 90 -12.86 -19.98 -6.54
CA LEU A 90 -14.25 -19.60 -6.74
C LEU A 90 -15.20 -20.65 -6.13
N PRO A 91 -16.46 -20.29 -5.84
CA PRO A 91 -17.42 -21.17 -5.17
C PRO A 91 -17.72 -22.49 -5.90
N ASP A 92 -17.51 -22.52 -7.21
CA ASP A 92 -17.67 -23.65 -8.12
C ASP A 92 -16.41 -24.54 -8.25
N ARG A 93 -15.38 -24.28 -7.44
CA ARG A 93 -14.05 -24.93 -7.49
C ARG A 93 -13.23 -24.58 -8.72
N GLU A 94 -13.61 -23.54 -9.45
CA GLU A 94 -12.72 -22.94 -10.44
C GLU A 94 -11.64 -22.11 -9.75
N THR A 95 -10.41 -22.14 -10.29
CA THR A 95 -9.32 -21.31 -9.81
C THR A 95 -9.10 -20.17 -10.80
N CYS A 96 -9.20 -18.93 -10.33
CA CYS A 96 -8.85 -17.77 -11.12
C CYS A 96 -7.55 -17.13 -10.62
N ILE A 97 -6.76 -16.58 -11.55
CA ILE A 97 -5.53 -15.86 -11.20
C ILE A 97 -5.88 -14.39 -11.02
N ARG A 98 -5.63 -13.87 -9.81
CA ARG A 98 -5.74 -12.45 -9.49
C ARG A 98 -4.36 -11.84 -9.35
N LEU A 99 -4.17 -10.65 -9.94
CA LEU A 99 -2.99 -9.84 -9.68
C LEU A 99 -3.17 -9.05 -8.37
N THR A 100 -2.15 -9.02 -7.51
CA THR A 100 -2.18 -8.32 -6.22
C THR A 100 -0.97 -7.40 -6.05
N ILE A 101 -1.20 -6.28 -5.39
CA ILE A 101 -0.14 -5.37 -4.90
C ILE A 101 0.44 -5.83 -3.54
N VAL A 102 -0.21 -6.80 -2.90
CA VAL A 102 0.21 -7.31 -1.59
C VAL A 102 1.44 -8.20 -1.77
N GLY A 103 2.49 -7.94 -1.00
CA GLY A 103 3.76 -8.67 -1.12
C GLY A 103 4.60 -8.29 -2.34
N VAL A 104 4.20 -7.27 -3.12
CA VAL A 104 5.04 -6.72 -4.18
C VAL A 104 6.13 -5.84 -3.56
N GLY A 105 7.38 -6.06 -3.99
CA GLY A 105 8.54 -5.31 -3.50
C GLY A 105 8.59 -3.88 -4.03
N LYS A 106 9.35 -3.01 -3.34
CA LYS A 106 9.50 -1.59 -3.64
C LYS A 106 9.77 -1.31 -5.12
N LYS A 107 10.75 -1.99 -5.72
CA LYS A 107 11.14 -1.79 -7.13
C LYS A 107 9.95 -1.95 -8.09
N ASN A 108 9.21 -3.05 -7.97
CA ASN A 108 8.09 -3.35 -8.85
C ASN A 108 6.88 -2.44 -8.56
N MET A 109 6.63 -2.10 -7.29
CA MET A 109 5.59 -1.12 -6.94
C MET A 109 5.91 0.25 -7.52
N THR A 110 7.16 0.72 -7.42
CA THR A 110 7.60 1.98 -8.03
C THR A 110 7.39 1.95 -9.54
N ALA A 111 7.85 0.89 -10.23
CA ALA A 111 7.64 0.76 -11.67
C ALA A 111 6.16 0.77 -12.06
N PHE A 112 5.30 0.10 -11.28
CA PHE A 112 3.86 0.08 -11.52
C PHE A 112 3.24 1.47 -11.35
N ILE A 113 3.65 2.21 -10.33
CA ILE A 113 3.24 3.61 -10.11
C ILE A 113 3.65 4.49 -11.29
N GLU A 114 4.90 4.40 -11.75
CA GLU A 114 5.36 5.20 -12.88
C GLU A 114 4.57 4.89 -14.16
N ASN A 115 4.27 3.61 -14.43
CA ASN A 115 3.43 3.22 -15.55
C ASN A 115 2.02 3.82 -15.47
N ILE A 116 1.42 3.85 -14.27
CA ILE A 116 0.12 4.49 -14.05
C ILE A 116 0.20 5.99 -14.35
N LEU A 117 1.23 6.68 -13.86
CA LEU A 117 1.39 8.12 -14.09
C LEU A 117 1.62 8.42 -15.58
N SER A 118 2.44 7.61 -16.27
CA SER A 118 2.62 7.74 -17.71
C SER A 118 1.31 7.55 -18.48
N LYS A 119 0.52 6.52 -18.13
CA LYS A 119 -0.80 6.32 -18.76
C LYS A 119 -1.81 7.39 -18.39
N ALA A 120 -1.76 7.93 -17.17
CA ALA A 120 -2.62 9.03 -16.77
C ALA A 120 -2.35 10.29 -17.61
N ILE A 121 -1.08 10.58 -17.94
CA ILE A 121 -0.73 11.69 -18.84
C ILE A 121 -1.23 11.43 -20.27
N GLU A 122 -1.03 10.21 -20.78
CA GLU A 122 -1.46 9.85 -22.14
C GLU A 122 -2.99 9.90 -22.32
N MET A 123 -3.72 9.50 -21.28
CA MET A 123 -5.17 9.32 -21.31
C MET A 123 -5.94 10.44 -20.62
N ASP A 124 -5.24 11.49 -20.17
CA ASP A 124 -5.78 12.63 -19.42
C ASP A 124 -6.59 12.23 -18.18
N TRP A 125 -6.06 11.27 -17.40
CA TRP A 125 -6.70 10.84 -16.15
C TRP A 125 -6.31 11.75 -14.98
N PRO A 126 -7.24 12.06 -14.06
CA PRO A 126 -6.97 12.93 -12.91
C PRO A 126 -6.23 12.19 -11.78
N VAL A 127 -5.06 11.64 -12.06
CA VAL A 127 -4.22 10.94 -11.09
C VAL A 127 -3.15 11.89 -10.56
N THR A 128 -3.19 12.17 -9.25
CA THR A 128 -2.15 12.96 -8.58
C THR A 128 -0.96 12.06 -8.23
N PRO A 129 0.29 12.47 -8.52
CA PRO A 129 1.47 11.68 -8.17
C PRO A 129 1.59 11.49 -6.65
N PRO A 130 2.15 10.36 -6.18
CA PRO A 130 2.50 10.20 -4.78
C PRO A 130 3.65 11.13 -4.39
N ASP A 131 3.91 11.20 -3.09
CA ASP A 131 5.10 11.86 -2.54
C ASP A 131 6.37 11.41 -3.31
N PRO A 132 7.25 12.34 -3.74
CA PRO A 132 8.48 12.01 -4.45
C PRO A 132 9.34 10.94 -3.78
N GLU A 133 9.37 10.87 -2.44
CA GLU A 133 10.12 9.83 -1.71
C GLU A 133 9.57 8.42 -1.97
N LEU A 134 8.27 8.30 -2.28
CA LEU A 134 7.63 7.02 -2.62
C LEU A 134 7.97 6.53 -4.02
N ARG A 135 8.60 7.38 -4.85
CA ARG A 135 8.96 7.09 -6.24
C ARG A 135 10.44 6.78 -6.43
N LYS A 136 11.27 6.95 -5.39
CA LYS A 136 12.71 6.60 -5.44
C LYS A 136 12.89 5.09 -5.31
N THR A 137 13.56 4.45 -6.26
CA THR A 137 13.98 3.03 -6.20
C THR A 137 15.05 2.79 -5.15
#